data_AF-A0A2D6S515-F1
#
_entry.id   AF-A0A2D6S515-F1
#
_cell.length_a   1.000
_cell.length_b   1.000
_cell.length_c   1.000
_cell.angle_alpha   90.00
_cell.angle_beta   90.00
_cell.angle_gamma   90.00
#
_symmetry.space_group_name_H-M   'P 1'
#
loop_
_entity.id
_entity.type
_entity.pdbx_description
1 polymer ?
#
loop_
_entity_poly.entity_id
_entity_poly.type
_entity_poly.pdbx_seq_one_letter_code
_entity_poly.pdbx_strand_id
1 'polypeptide(L)'
;MLKYLIHVLVLGLLILSFSSCSDGDPFDDPVIDQELGDVEGLHAVEFPTPSNGTWTYLNPENNRKFTLRIEDTRFVDGLVYRKLNSSEMRLFKIPLDPLKDKIPDIQGQKISNLEDVIQTLYKVQEQIVEGERKGISEEELEPLKVDQKKLRSVIDKDFQKNEFGLLTNRATKEFTVQKKDDEWRIFENFQQPFIIRKEDDQLVVFTRETFDHLATNGLVFRWKGVYFPASIPIKSRYFFKSIRDYQEAALDVYLTLLGEVPILHQSYFIPQKMWDFPLTVGKEWIVFEKVSVPTTLVIRRVVAEDVAVDVPAGSFQTFLVEEVVVGIEDVGLPNEAENNEEGGKNEVKTDSGKPYIPPAHYWVAKNIGVVKYDYPKYIPVGSKPKIHTFELTDYNLPGY
;
A
#
# COMPACT_ATOMS: atom_id res chain seq x y z
N MET A 1 18.35 53.76 -38.19
CA MET A 1 19.41 53.01 -37.47
C MET A 1 19.15 52.89 -35.96
N LEU A 2 18.72 53.95 -35.26
CA LEU A 2 18.51 53.92 -33.80
C LEU A 2 17.46 52.89 -33.31
N LYS A 3 16.36 52.65 -34.06
CA LYS A 3 15.34 51.64 -33.71
C LYS A 3 15.83 50.19 -33.82
N TYR A 4 16.73 49.90 -34.76
CA TYR A 4 17.33 48.56 -34.90
C TYR A 4 18.37 48.29 -33.81
N LEU A 5 19.08 49.32 -33.37
CA LEU A 5 20.04 49.22 -32.27
C LEU A 5 19.37 48.80 -30.96
N ILE A 6 18.17 49.33 -30.67
CA ILE A 6 17.40 48.99 -29.46
C ILE A 6 16.91 47.53 -29.49
N HIS A 7 16.48 47.03 -30.66
CA HIS A 7 16.01 45.64 -30.76
C HIS A 7 17.17 44.63 -30.64
N VAL A 8 18.36 44.97 -31.15
CA VAL A 8 19.57 44.14 -30.97
C VAL A 8 20.05 44.17 -29.52
N LEU A 9 19.93 45.30 -28.81
CA LEU A 9 20.30 45.43 -27.40
C LEU A 9 19.34 44.66 -26.48
N VAL A 10 18.03 44.70 -26.76
CA VAL A 10 17.01 43.94 -26.00
C VAL A 10 17.15 42.44 -26.26
N LEU A 11 17.45 42.03 -27.49
CA LEU A 11 17.70 40.62 -27.82
C LEU A 11 19.03 40.12 -27.22
N GLY A 12 20.06 40.97 -27.16
CA GLY A 12 21.34 40.65 -26.50
C GLY A 12 21.23 40.52 -24.98
N LEU A 13 20.40 41.35 -24.33
CA LEU A 13 20.09 41.23 -22.90
C LEU A 13 19.25 39.99 -22.56
N LEU A 14 18.41 39.52 -23.50
CA LEU A 14 17.62 38.29 -23.35
C LEU A 14 18.45 37.01 -23.55
N ILE A 15 19.54 37.08 -24.32
CA ILE A 15 20.47 35.95 -24.51
C ILE A 15 21.45 35.84 -23.33
N LEU A 16 21.81 36.97 -22.70
CA LEU A 16 22.65 36.98 -21.50
C LEU A 16 21.88 36.54 -20.23
N SER A 17 20.55 36.52 -20.22
CA SER A 17 19.75 35.95 -19.12
C SER A 17 19.64 34.41 -19.15
N PHE A 18 20.21 33.72 -20.15
CA PHE A 18 20.35 32.26 -20.16
C PHE A 18 21.71 31.77 -19.66
N SER A 19 22.56 32.66 -19.18
CA SER A 19 23.79 32.30 -18.46
C SER A 19 23.59 32.50 -16.96
N SER A 20 22.68 31.73 -16.36
CA SER A 20 22.87 31.38 -14.96
C SER A 20 24.16 30.57 -14.92
N CYS A 21 25.14 30.98 -14.12
CA CYS A 21 26.10 30.03 -13.60
C CYS A 21 25.30 28.87 -13.02
N SER A 22 25.29 27.74 -13.73
CA SER A 22 25.16 26.45 -13.07
C SER A 22 26.45 26.32 -12.30
N ASP A 23 26.42 26.67 -11.01
CA ASP A 23 27.41 26.14 -10.08
C ASP A 23 27.38 24.64 -10.24
N GLY A 24 28.50 24.06 -10.67
CA GLY A 24 28.84 22.64 -10.62
C GLY A 24 27.87 21.70 -11.33
N ASP A 25 28.38 20.88 -12.24
CA ASP A 25 27.75 19.59 -12.45
C ASP A 25 27.77 18.84 -11.10
N PRO A 26 26.62 18.44 -10.49
CA PRO A 26 26.62 17.70 -9.23
C PRO A 26 27.24 16.29 -9.35
N PHE A 27 27.69 15.90 -10.55
CA PHE A 27 28.52 14.72 -10.79
C PHE A 27 30.03 14.98 -10.72
N ASP A 28 30.48 16.24 -10.63
CA ASP A 28 31.89 16.59 -10.37
C ASP A 28 32.24 16.59 -8.87
N ASP A 29 31.22 16.57 -8.00
CA ASP A 29 31.44 16.25 -6.59
C ASP A 29 31.67 14.73 -6.50
N PRO A 30 32.83 14.28 -6.00
CA PRO A 30 33.06 12.87 -5.78
C PRO A 30 31.93 12.33 -4.90
N VAL A 31 31.47 11.10 -5.18
CA VAL A 31 30.69 10.32 -4.22
C VAL A 31 31.45 10.40 -2.91
N ILE A 32 30.90 11.16 -1.95
CA ILE A 32 31.49 11.24 -0.63
C ILE A 32 31.15 9.89 0.01
N ASP A 33 31.99 8.90 -0.26
CA ASP A 33 32.34 7.84 0.69
C ASP A 33 33.10 8.53 1.83
N GLN A 34 32.46 9.49 2.51
CA GLN A 34 32.82 9.70 3.90
C GLN A 34 32.39 8.40 4.54
N GLU A 35 33.38 7.59 4.91
CA GLU A 35 33.32 6.91 6.18
C GLU A 35 32.81 7.96 7.18
N LEU A 36 31.48 7.95 7.39
CA LEU A 36 30.90 8.54 8.58
C LEU A 36 31.68 7.82 9.67
N GLY A 37 32.62 8.53 10.31
CA GLY A 37 33.42 7.96 11.39
C GLY A 37 32.47 7.31 12.40
N ASP A 38 32.95 6.39 13.24
CA ASP A 38 32.12 5.68 14.21
C ASP A 38 31.20 6.64 14.99
N VAL A 39 29.99 6.82 14.49
CA VAL A 39 28.94 7.68 15.01
C VAL A 39 27.75 6.76 15.16
N GLU A 40 27.28 6.64 16.40
CA GLU A 40 26.20 5.75 16.79
C GLU A 40 24.95 5.94 15.91
N GLY A 41 24.28 4.82 15.62
CA GLY A 41 23.00 4.76 14.92
C GLY A 41 23.05 4.44 13.43
N LEU A 42 21.88 4.11 12.86
CA LEU A 42 21.71 3.85 11.42
C LEU A 42 21.61 5.16 10.64
N HIS A 43 22.52 5.42 9.71
CA HIS A 43 22.55 6.63 8.88
C HIS A 43 21.70 6.49 7.63
N ALA A 44 21.37 7.62 7.00
CA ALA A 44 20.55 7.59 5.80
C ALA A 44 21.20 6.73 4.73
N VAL A 45 22.51 6.85 4.47
CA VAL A 45 23.23 6.09 3.43
C VAL A 45 23.04 4.58 3.56
N GLU A 46 22.88 4.09 4.79
CA GLU A 46 22.69 2.69 5.12
C GLU A 46 21.23 2.21 4.98
N PHE A 47 20.26 3.10 4.73
CA PHE A 47 18.89 2.75 4.40
C PHE A 47 18.72 2.69 2.86
N PRO A 48 18.70 1.50 2.25
CA PRO A 48 18.89 1.35 0.81
C PRO A 48 17.69 1.88 0.00
N THR A 49 17.99 2.62 -1.06
CA THR A 49 17.02 3.05 -2.08
C THR A 49 17.55 2.90 -3.52
N PRO A 50 18.24 1.79 -3.85
CA PRO A 50 18.81 1.63 -5.19
C PRO A 50 17.69 1.56 -6.24
N SER A 51 17.97 2.09 -7.43
CA SER A 51 17.07 1.93 -8.57
C SER A 51 16.88 0.44 -8.88
N ASN A 52 15.64 0.02 -9.13
CA ASN A 52 15.26 -1.39 -9.23
C ASN A 52 15.43 -2.22 -7.94
N GLY A 53 15.69 -1.59 -6.79
CA GLY A 53 15.61 -2.25 -5.49
C GLY A 53 14.22 -2.84 -5.26
N THR A 54 14.16 -4.09 -4.79
CA THR A 54 12.91 -4.79 -4.49
C THR A 54 12.92 -5.38 -3.10
N TRP A 55 11.76 -5.32 -2.42
CA TRP A 55 11.51 -5.97 -1.14
C TRP A 55 10.20 -6.72 -1.21
N THR A 56 10.21 -7.97 -0.81
CA THR A 56 9.05 -8.83 -0.92
C THR A 56 8.64 -9.32 0.46
N TYR A 57 7.42 -9.00 0.88
CA TYR A 57 6.92 -9.29 2.21
C TYR A 57 5.82 -10.34 2.20
N LEU A 58 5.74 -11.11 3.28
CA LEU A 58 4.73 -12.13 3.53
C LEU A 58 4.08 -11.90 4.89
N ASN A 59 2.76 -12.02 4.95
CA ASN A 59 2.07 -12.15 6.22
C ASN A 59 2.08 -13.63 6.66
N PRO A 60 2.68 -13.98 7.82
CA PRO A 60 2.85 -15.37 8.24
C PRO A 60 1.52 -16.04 8.65
N GLU A 61 0.49 -15.28 9.01
CA GLU A 61 -0.80 -15.82 9.44
C GLU A 61 -1.66 -16.30 8.26
N ASN A 62 -1.58 -15.61 7.12
CA ASN A 62 -2.51 -15.81 5.99
C ASN A 62 -1.82 -15.94 4.63
N ASN A 63 -0.48 -16.03 4.60
CA ASN A 63 0.35 -16.18 3.41
C ASN A 63 0.17 -15.10 2.32
N ARG A 64 -0.41 -13.95 2.67
CA ARG A 64 -0.53 -12.82 1.74
C ARG A 64 0.84 -12.24 1.44
N LYS A 65 1.09 -11.98 0.16
CA LYS A 65 2.41 -11.56 -0.32
C LYS A 65 2.31 -10.31 -1.20
N PHE A 66 3.19 -9.34 -0.99
CA PHE A 66 3.34 -8.19 -1.89
C PHE A 66 4.80 -7.80 -2.05
N THR A 67 5.10 -7.05 -3.10
CA THR A 67 6.45 -6.57 -3.43
C THR A 67 6.46 -5.06 -3.52
N LEU A 68 7.48 -4.43 -2.95
CA LEU A 68 7.82 -3.04 -3.17
C LEU A 68 8.97 -2.96 -4.17
N ARG A 69 8.90 -2.03 -5.12
CA ARG A 69 9.93 -1.84 -6.15
C ARG A 69 10.20 -0.37 -6.44
N ILE A 70 11.47 0.01 -6.56
CA ILE A 70 11.88 1.30 -7.14
C ILE A 70 11.87 1.20 -8.67
N GLU A 71 10.99 1.93 -9.35
CA GLU A 71 10.86 1.86 -10.83
C GLU A 71 11.38 3.09 -11.57
N ASP A 72 11.31 4.27 -10.96
CA ASP A 72 11.72 5.53 -11.59
C ASP A 72 12.68 6.27 -10.64
N THR A 73 13.69 6.91 -11.21
CA THR A 73 14.70 7.71 -10.49
C THR A 73 14.97 8.95 -11.32
N ARG A 74 14.66 10.13 -10.77
CA ARG A 74 14.78 11.42 -11.45
C ARG A 74 15.57 12.39 -10.59
N PHE A 75 16.33 13.25 -11.23
CA PHE A 75 17.04 14.34 -10.57
C PHE A 75 16.27 15.64 -10.79
N VAL A 76 15.88 16.31 -9.70
CA VAL A 76 15.15 17.58 -9.71
C VAL A 76 15.70 18.45 -8.57
N ASP A 77 16.12 19.67 -8.88
CA ASP A 77 16.58 20.67 -7.90
C ASP A 77 17.62 20.15 -6.89
N GLY A 78 18.60 19.37 -7.36
CA GLY A 78 19.65 18.81 -6.48
C GLY A 78 19.24 17.53 -5.75
N LEU A 79 18.00 17.06 -5.90
CA LEU A 79 17.45 15.91 -5.19
C LEU A 79 17.14 14.76 -6.15
N VAL A 80 17.42 13.54 -5.69
CA VAL A 80 17.05 12.30 -6.39
C VAL A 80 15.68 11.84 -5.92
N TYR A 81 14.67 12.12 -6.72
CA TYR A 81 13.31 11.62 -6.56
C TYR A 81 13.21 10.18 -7.07
N ARG A 82 12.51 9.36 -6.32
CA ARG A 82 12.29 7.95 -6.61
C ARG A 82 10.81 7.62 -6.50
N LYS A 83 10.39 6.68 -7.34
CA LYS A 83 9.04 6.12 -7.30
C LYS A 83 9.09 4.71 -6.72
N LEU A 84 8.57 4.54 -5.50
CA LEU A 84 8.32 3.23 -4.88
C LEU A 84 6.93 2.76 -5.30
N ASN A 85 6.84 1.67 -6.05
CA ASN A 85 5.57 1.02 -6.37
C ASN A 85 5.34 -0.16 -5.45
N SER A 86 4.08 -0.38 -5.08
CA SER A 86 3.59 -1.60 -4.46
C SER A 86 2.93 -2.49 -5.52
N SER A 87 3.19 -3.79 -5.43
CA SER A 87 2.42 -4.78 -6.18
C SER A 87 1.04 -4.94 -5.56
N GLU A 88 0.12 -5.51 -6.33
CA GLU A 88 -1.10 -6.07 -5.77
C GLU A 88 -0.74 -7.21 -4.80
N MET A 89 -1.56 -7.37 -3.76
CA MET A 89 -1.38 -8.38 -2.73
C MET A 89 -1.87 -9.72 -3.27
N ARG A 90 -0.96 -10.69 -3.42
CA ARG A 90 -1.32 -12.06 -3.78
C ARG A 90 -1.98 -12.73 -2.58
N LEU A 91 -3.21 -13.21 -2.75
CA LEU A 91 -4.00 -13.85 -1.70
C LEU A 91 -3.81 -15.36 -1.72
N PHE A 92 -4.16 -16.02 -2.83
CA PHE A 92 -4.10 -17.46 -2.97
C PHE A 92 -4.05 -17.88 -4.45
N LYS A 93 -3.76 -19.17 -4.67
CA LYS A 93 -3.77 -19.81 -5.98
C LYS A 93 -4.85 -20.87 -6.01
N ILE A 94 -5.59 -20.95 -7.11
CA ILE A 94 -6.63 -21.95 -7.35
C ILE A 94 -6.20 -22.83 -8.54
N PRO A 95 -5.96 -24.13 -8.34
CA PRO A 95 -5.74 -25.06 -9.44
C PRO A 95 -6.95 -25.10 -10.40
N LEU A 96 -6.70 -25.17 -11.71
CA LEU A 96 -7.75 -25.33 -12.73
C LEU A 96 -8.20 -26.80 -12.88
N ASP A 97 -8.53 -27.42 -11.74
CA ASP A 97 -9.08 -28.77 -11.73
C ASP A 97 -10.48 -28.82 -12.35
N PRO A 98 -10.89 -29.96 -12.93
CA PRO A 98 -12.24 -30.14 -13.40
C PRO A 98 -13.28 -29.91 -12.29
N LEU A 99 -14.35 -29.18 -12.61
CA LEU A 99 -15.46 -28.98 -11.67
C LEU A 99 -16.08 -30.33 -11.29
N LYS A 100 -16.29 -30.53 -9.98
CA LYS A 100 -16.98 -31.72 -9.45
C LYS A 100 -18.42 -31.82 -9.97
N ASP A 101 -19.10 -30.67 -10.04
CA ASP A 101 -20.45 -30.56 -10.56
C ASP A 101 -20.41 -29.95 -11.97
N LYS A 102 -20.82 -30.71 -12.98
CA LYS A 102 -20.88 -30.24 -14.36
C LYS A 102 -22.03 -29.25 -14.52
N ILE A 103 -21.72 -28.01 -14.87
CA ILE A 103 -22.70 -26.95 -15.10
C ILE A 103 -22.76 -26.69 -16.61
N PRO A 104 -23.93 -26.72 -17.24
CA PRO A 104 -24.08 -26.27 -18.61
C PRO A 104 -23.96 -24.74 -18.67
N ASP A 105 -23.30 -24.21 -19.70
CA ASP A 105 -23.33 -22.79 -20.04
C ASP A 105 -24.63 -22.42 -20.79
N ILE A 106 -24.74 -21.17 -21.22
CA ILE A 106 -25.90 -20.62 -21.94
C ILE A 106 -26.18 -21.38 -23.26
N GLN A 107 -25.17 -22.04 -23.83
CA GLN A 107 -25.26 -22.81 -25.08
C GLN A 107 -25.39 -24.32 -24.83
N GLY A 108 -25.51 -24.76 -23.57
CA GLY A 108 -25.56 -26.16 -23.17
C GLY A 108 -24.20 -26.88 -23.21
N GLN A 109 -23.10 -26.16 -23.43
CA GLN A 109 -21.75 -26.71 -23.33
C GLN A 109 -21.37 -26.89 -21.87
N LYS A 110 -20.59 -27.93 -21.57
CA LYS A 110 -20.17 -28.22 -20.20
C LYS A 110 -19.03 -27.30 -19.80
N ILE A 111 -19.26 -26.49 -18.78
CA ILE A 111 -18.24 -25.70 -18.10
C ILE A 111 -17.27 -26.68 -17.41
N SER A 112 -15.98 -26.56 -17.72
CA SER A 112 -15.00 -27.57 -17.35
C SER A 112 -14.22 -27.24 -16.07
N ASN A 113 -13.93 -25.96 -15.82
CA ASN A 113 -13.14 -25.49 -14.68
C ASN A 113 -13.63 -24.10 -14.21
N LEU A 114 -12.96 -23.52 -13.22
CA LEU A 114 -13.35 -22.22 -12.66
C LEU A 114 -13.10 -21.04 -13.61
N GLU A 115 -12.11 -21.13 -14.51
CA GLU A 115 -11.88 -20.11 -15.55
C GLU A 115 -13.11 -20.01 -16.47
N ASP A 116 -13.62 -21.15 -16.94
CA ASP A 116 -14.83 -21.21 -17.76
C ASP A 116 -16.05 -20.64 -17.03
N VAL A 117 -16.15 -20.85 -15.71
CA VAL A 117 -17.22 -20.28 -14.87
C VAL A 117 -17.14 -18.76 -14.88
N ILE A 118 -15.96 -18.19 -14.61
CA ILE A 118 -15.76 -16.74 -14.56
C ILE A 118 -16.02 -16.12 -15.94
N GLN A 119 -15.52 -16.76 -17.00
CA GLN A 119 -15.69 -16.30 -18.37
C GLN A 119 -17.16 -16.38 -18.83
N THR A 120 -17.88 -17.42 -18.42
CA THR A 120 -19.33 -17.55 -18.70
C THR A 120 -20.13 -16.53 -17.90
N LEU A 121 -19.81 -16.32 -16.63
CA LEU A 121 -20.47 -15.33 -15.79
C LEU A 121 -20.34 -13.91 -16.36
N TYR A 122 -19.15 -13.56 -16.84
CA TYR A 122 -18.91 -12.29 -17.54
C TYR A 122 -19.85 -12.13 -18.75
N LYS A 123 -19.95 -13.15 -19.62
CA LYS A 123 -20.83 -13.13 -20.79
C LYS A 123 -22.31 -13.01 -20.43
N VAL A 124 -22.77 -13.75 -19.40
CA VAL A 124 -24.15 -13.65 -18.89
C VAL A 124 -24.43 -12.22 -18.42
N GLN A 125 -23.49 -11.61 -17.68
CA GLN A 125 -23.62 -10.23 -17.20
C GLN A 125 -23.72 -9.22 -18.34
N GLU A 126 -22.89 -9.35 -19.38
CA GLU A 126 -22.97 -8.47 -20.55
C GLU A 126 -24.33 -8.59 -21.27
N GLN A 127 -24.86 -9.81 -21.43
CA GLN A 127 -26.16 -10.03 -22.07
C GLN A 127 -27.32 -9.41 -21.28
N ILE A 128 -27.30 -9.51 -19.94
CA ILE A 128 -28.29 -8.88 -19.08
C ILE A 128 -28.24 -7.35 -19.27
N VAL A 129 -27.05 -6.75 -19.15
CA VAL A 129 -26.87 -5.29 -19.29
C VAL A 129 -27.27 -4.81 -20.69
N GLU A 130 -26.93 -5.56 -21.74
CA GLU A 130 -27.34 -5.23 -23.10
C GLU A 130 -28.86 -5.35 -23.29
N GLY A 131 -29.49 -6.37 -22.73
CA GLY A 131 -30.93 -6.57 -22.75
C GLY A 131 -31.69 -5.44 -22.05
N GLU A 132 -31.23 -5.04 -20.86
CA GLU A 132 -31.79 -3.90 -20.11
C GLU A 132 -31.69 -2.60 -20.92
N ARG A 133 -30.54 -2.35 -21.57
CA ARG A 133 -30.36 -1.18 -22.46
C ARG A 133 -31.28 -1.20 -23.68
N LYS A 134 -31.63 -2.39 -24.17
CA LYS A 134 -32.57 -2.58 -25.30
C LYS A 134 -34.03 -2.58 -24.85
N GLY A 135 -34.32 -2.46 -23.55
CA GLY A 135 -35.67 -2.48 -23.01
C GLY A 135 -36.34 -3.86 -23.04
N ILE A 136 -35.54 -4.94 -23.04
CA ILE A 136 -36.05 -6.31 -22.86
C ILE A 136 -36.75 -6.40 -21.50
N SER A 137 -37.88 -7.12 -21.44
CA SER A 137 -38.66 -7.23 -20.21
C SER A 137 -37.91 -8.01 -19.12
N GLU A 138 -38.24 -7.73 -17.86
CA GLU A 138 -37.64 -8.44 -16.72
C GLU A 138 -37.89 -9.96 -16.80
N GLU A 139 -39.09 -10.37 -17.20
CA GLU A 139 -39.50 -11.77 -17.37
C GLU A 139 -38.64 -12.52 -18.40
N GLU A 140 -38.24 -11.86 -19.48
CA GLU A 140 -37.34 -12.41 -20.51
C GLU A 140 -35.89 -12.54 -20.03
N LEU A 141 -35.47 -11.70 -19.07
CA LEU A 141 -34.12 -11.71 -18.49
C LEU A 141 -33.98 -12.66 -17.29
N GLU A 142 -35.08 -13.10 -16.68
CA GLU A 142 -35.06 -13.98 -15.51
C GLU A 142 -34.23 -15.26 -15.68
N PRO A 143 -34.28 -15.98 -16.82
CA PRO A 143 -33.42 -17.16 -17.03
C PRO A 143 -31.92 -16.83 -16.91
N LEU A 144 -31.49 -15.71 -17.51
CA LEU A 144 -30.10 -15.26 -17.43
C LEU A 144 -29.70 -14.86 -16.01
N LYS A 145 -30.61 -14.22 -15.25
CA LYS A 145 -30.38 -13.89 -13.84
C LYS A 145 -30.26 -15.15 -12.96
N VAL A 146 -31.02 -16.21 -13.28
CA VAL A 146 -30.90 -17.51 -12.59
C VAL A 146 -29.54 -18.16 -12.88
N ASP A 147 -29.11 -18.17 -14.14
CA ASP A 147 -27.79 -18.69 -14.52
C ASP A 147 -26.65 -17.89 -13.87
N GLN A 148 -26.77 -16.57 -13.87
CA GLN A 148 -25.85 -15.67 -13.17
C GLN A 148 -25.71 -16.06 -11.70
N LYS A 149 -26.82 -16.23 -10.96
CA LYS A 149 -26.81 -16.63 -9.55
C LYS A 149 -26.13 -17.99 -9.34
N LYS A 150 -26.35 -18.95 -10.25
CA LYS A 150 -25.74 -20.29 -10.18
C LYS A 150 -24.22 -20.22 -10.36
N LEU A 151 -23.74 -19.50 -11.38
CA LEU A 151 -22.31 -19.34 -11.66
C LEU A 151 -21.59 -18.62 -10.51
N ARG A 152 -22.21 -17.55 -9.96
CA ARG A 152 -21.69 -16.84 -8.78
C ARG A 152 -21.48 -17.77 -7.59
N SER A 153 -22.45 -18.65 -7.31
CA SER A 153 -22.35 -19.59 -6.19
C SER A 153 -21.17 -20.57 -6.32
N VAL A 154 -20.68 -20.85 -7.53
CA VAL A 154 -19.49 -21.69 -7.72
C VAL A 154 -18.24 -20.94 -7.31
N ILE A 155 -18.09 -19.70 -7.78
CA ILE A 155 -16.98 -18.81 -7.42
C ILE A 155 -16.94 -18.61 -5.90
N ASP A 156 -18.08 -18.30 -5.28
CA ASP A 156 -18.19 -18.12 -3.83
C ASP A 156 -17.71 -19.34 -3.05
N LYS A 157 -18.08 -20.55 -3.49
CA LYS A 157 -17.66 -21.80 -2.81
C LYS A 157 -16.15 -21.98 -2.85
N ASP A 158 -15.50 -21.69 -3.98
CA ASP A 158 -14.05 -21.83 -4.09
C ASP A 158 -13.29 -20.72 -3.33
N PHE A 159 -13.83 -19.51 -3.29
CA PHE A 159 -13.26 -18.41 -2.50
C PHE A 159 -13.42 -18.68 -0.98
N GLN A 160 -14.57 -19.20 -0.55
CA GLN A 160 -14.82 -19.58 0.85
C GLN A 160 -13.88 -20.68 1.35
N LYS A 161 -13.52 -21.66 0.51
CA LYS A 161 -12.54 -22.71 0.87
C LYS A 161 -11.18 -22.13 1.25
N ASN A 162 -10.83 -20.97 0.72
CA ASN A 162 -9.56 -20.31 0.97
C ASN A 162 -9.63 -19.28 2.11
N GLU A 163 -10.69 -19.27 2.92
CA GLU A 163 -10.93 -18.28 4.00
C GLU A 163 -11.12 -16.82 3.51
N PHE A 164 -11.12 -16.62 2.20
CA PHE A 164 -11.33 -15.35 1.51
C PHE A 164 -12.67 -15.33 0.81
N GLY A 165 -13.71 -15.88 1.43
CA GLY A 165 -15.07 -15.67 0.88
C GLY A 165 -15.24 -14.18 0.58
N LEU A 166 -16.02 -13.85 -0.46
CA LEU A 166 -16.47 -12.49 -0.76
C LEU A 166 -17.31 -11.95 0.43
N LEU A 167 -16.65 -11.75 1.57
CA LEU A 167 -17.25 -11.96 2.88
C LEU A 167 -17.93 -10.68 3.34
N THR A 168 -19.18 -10.87 3.78
CA THR A 168 -19.80 -10.22 4.95
C THR A 168 -20.69 -9.00 4.72
N ASN A 169 -21.55 -9.05 3.71
CA ASN A 169 -22.92 -8.64 4.00
C ASN A 169 -23.95 -9.65 3.47
N ARG A 170 -24.65 -10.34 4.38
CA ARG A 170 -25.81 -11.18 4.03
C ARG A 170 -26.91 -10.39 3.29
N ALA A 171 -26.80 -9.06 3.23
CA ALA A 171 -27.69 -8.18 2.49
C ALA A 171 -27.40 -8.06 0.99
N THR A 172 -26.16 -8.28 0.50
CA THR A 172 -25.83 -8.03 -0.92
C THR A 172 -25.05 -9.19 -1.54
N LYS A 173 -25.78 -10.10 -2.21
CA LYS A 173 -25.24 -11.23 -2.99
C LYS A 173 -24.78 -10.83 -4.40
N GLU A 174 -24.53 -9.56 -4.64
CA GLU A 174 -24.32 -9.04 -5.99
C GLU A 174 -22.87 -8.60 -6.15
N PHE A 175 -22.15 -9.33 -7.01
CA PHE A 175 -20.85 -8.92 -7.50
C PHE A 175 -20.84 -8.83 -9.02
N THR A 176 -20.09 -7.87 -9.54
CA THR A 176 -19.89 -7.70 -10.99
C THR A 176 -18.52 -8.23 -11.38
N VAL A 177 -18.46 -8.87 -12.54
CA VAL A 177 -17.23 -9.29 -13.18
C VAL A 177 -16.96 -8.33 -14.32
N GLN A 178 -15.79 -7.71 -14.30
CA GLN A 178 -15.27 -6.98 -15.46
C GLN A 178 -14.09 -7.75 -16.02
N LYS A 179 -13.88 -7.63 -17.33
CA LYS A 179 -12.69 -8.16 -17.99
C LYS A 179 -11.91 -6.99 -18.60
N LYS A 180 -10.62 -6.93 -18.32
CA LYS A 180 -9.69 -6.00 -18.96
C LYS A 180 -8.44 -6.78 -19.34
N ASP A 181 -8.13 -6.82 -20.63
CA ASP A 181 -7.06 -7.64 -21.19
C ASP A 181 -7.23 -9.11 -20.74
N ASP A 182 -6.20 -9.73 -20.17
CA ASP A 182 -6.22 -11.09 -19.64
C ASP A 182 -6.54 -11.15 -18.13
N GLU A 183 -7.08 -10.06 -17.55
CA GLU A 183 -7.44 -9.98 -16.14
C GLU A 183 -8.97 -9.93 -15.94
N TRP A 184 -9.47 -10.78 -15.04
CA TRP A 184 -10.82 -10.62 -14.51
C TRP A 184 -10.79 -9.84 -13.21
N ARG A 185 -11.78 -8.97 -13.02
CA ARG A 185 -11.97 -8.18 -11.80
C ARG A 185 -13.34 -8.45 -11.24
N ILE A 186 -13.40 -8.93 -10.01
CA ILE A 186 -14.63 -9.20 -9.29
C ILE A 186 -14.83 -8.10 -8.24
N PHE A 187 -15.94 -7.38 -8.33
CA PHE A 187 -16.29 -6.28 -7.43
C PHE A 187 -17.48 -6.64 -6.57
N GLU A 188 -17.35 -6.44 -5.26
CA GLU A 188 -18.46 -6.42 -4.31
C GLU A 188 -18.60 -4.99 -3.77
N ASN A 189 -19.74 -4.32 -4.01
CA ASN A 189 -20.14 -3.01 -3.46
C ASN A 189 -19.05 -2.12 -2.81
N PHE A 190 -18.45 -1.21 -3.59
CA PHE A 190 -17.44 -0.23 -3.11
C PHE A 190 -16.20 -0.83 -2.41
N GLN A 191 -16.06 -2.15 -2.36
CA GLN A 191 -14.87 -2.81 -1.84
C GLN A 191 -13.78 -2.90 -2.91
N GLN A 192 -12.55 -3.17 -2.45
CA GLN A 192 -11.42 -3.40 -3.34
C GLN A 192 -11.66 -4.67 -4.18
N PRO A 193 -11.37 -4.64 -5.49
CA PRO A 193 -11.66 -5.78 -6.35
C PRO A 193 -10.74 -6.96 -6.02
N PHE A 194 -11.27 -8.17 -6.23
CA PHE A 194 -10.43 -9.33 -6.47
C PHE A 194 -10.00 -9.33 -7.93
N ILE A 195 -8.70 -9.48 -8.15
CA ILE A 195 -8.08 -9.46 -9.47
C ILE A 195 -7.59 -10.86 -9.73
N ILE A 196 -8.09 -11.48 -10.79
CA ILE A 196 -7.83 -12.87 -11.13
C ILE A 196 -7.03 -12.87 -12.42
N ARG A 197 -5.85 -13.49 -12.36
CA ARG A 197 -4.99 -13.74 -13.51
C ARG A 197 -4.84 -15.24 -13.71
N LYS A 198 -4.75 -15.67 -14.97
CA LYS A 198 -4.36 -17.04 -15.29
C LYS A 198 -2.85 -17.13 -15.36
N GLU A 199 -2.28 -18.07 -14.62
CA GLU A 199 -0.86 -18.45 -14.68
C GLU A 199 -0.81 -19.95 -14.93
N ASP A 200 -0.40 -20.36 -16.13
CA ASP A 200 -0.31 -21.77 -16.55
C ASP A 200 -1.61 -22.56 -16.32
N ASP A 201 -1.59 -23.49 -15.37
CA ASP A 201 -2.69 -24.38 -14.96
C ASP A 201 -3.43 -23.89 -13.70
N GLN A 202 -3.26 -22.62 -13.33
CA GLN A 202 -3.82 -22.05 -12.11
C GLN A 202 -4.41 -20.65 -12.33
N LEU A 203 -5.35 -20.30 -11.46
CA LEU A 203 -5.79 -18.92 -11.27
C LEU A 203 -5.09 -18.35 -10.05
N VAL A 204 -4.50 -17.17 -10.20
CA VAL A 204 -3.89 -16.45 -9.09
C VAL A 204 -4.78 -15.27 -8.73
N VAL A 205 -5.17 -15.22 -7.47
CA VAL A 205 -6.08 -14.20 -6.94
C VAL A 205 -5.28 -13.16 -6.18
N PHE A 206 -5.43 -11.92 -6.61
CA PHE A 206 -4.83 -10.74 -6.01
C PHE A 206 -5.91 -9.79 -5.48
N THR A 207 -5.51 -8.88 -4.61
CA THR A 207 -6.33 -7.73 -4.20
C THR A 207 -5.44 -6.51 -3.97
N ARG A 208 -6.07 -5.38 -3.64
CA ARG A 208 -5.40 -4.15 -3.25
C ARG A 208 -5.72 -3.88 -1.79
N GLU A 209 -4.73 -4.05 -0.93
CA GLU A 209 -4.87 -3.85 0.51
C GLU A 209 -3.86 -2.83 1.02
N THR A 210 -4.19 -2.21 2.15
CA THR A 210 -3.25 -1.37 2.86
C THR A 210 -2.23 -2.25 3.57
N PHE A 211 -0.96 -1.91 3.43
CA PHE A 211 0.17 -2.63 4.02
C PHE A 211 1.02 -1.74 4.93
N ASP A 212 0.51 -0.56 5.32
CA ASP A 212 1.16 0.34 6.27
C ASP A 212 0.15 0.96 7.24
N HIS A 213 0.66 1.43 8.38
CA HIS A 213 -0.14 1.91 9.49
C HIS A 213 -0.94 3.18 9.15
N LEU A 214 -0.33 4.14 8.43
CA LEU A 214 -1.01 5.38 8.04
C LEU A 214 -2.17 5.11 7.08
N ALA A 215 -1.93 4.33 6.02
CA ALA A 215 -2.92 4.02 5.01
C ALA A 215 -4.08 3.22 5.57
N THR A 216 -3.77 2.27 6.46
CA THR A 216 -4.77 1.42 7.12
C THR A 216 -5.71 2.23 8.01
N ASN A 217 -5.21 3.27 8.67
CA ASN A 217 -5.96 4.07 9.63
C ASN A 217 -6.52 5.39 9.04
N GLY A 218 -6.52 5.54 7.71
CA GLY A 218 -7.10 6.73 7.05
C GLY A 218 -6.28 8.01 7.23
N LEU A 219 -4.97 7.89 7.46
CA LEU A 219 -4.04 8.99 7.74
C LEU A 219 -3.11 9.28 6.56
N VAL A 220 -3.62 9.16 5.32
CA VAL A 220 -2.81 9.39 4.10
C VAL A 220 -3.51 10.26 3.06
N PHE A 221 -4.78 9.97 2.76
CA PHE A 221 -5.49 10.58 1.63
C PHE A 221 -6.41 11.71 2.09
N ARG A 222 -6.38 12.82 1.32
CA ARG A 222 -7.23 14.00 1.52
C ARG A 222 -8.16 14.15 0.32
N TRP A 223 -9.46 14.24 0.60
CA TRP A 223 -10.48 14.59 -0.39
C TRP A 223 -11.01 16.00 -0.10
N LYS A 224 -10.91 16.91 -1.08
CA LYS A 224 -11.34 18.31 -0.95
C LYS A 224 -10.77 19.01 0.30
N GLY A 225 -9.49 18.75 0.62
CA GLY A 225 -8.80 19.33 1.76
C GLY A 225 -9.07 18.65 3.11
N VAL A 226 -9.94 17.64 3.17
CA VAL A 226 -10.28 16.90 4.39
C VAL A 226 -9.72 15.48 4.29
N TYR A 227 -9.09 14.99 5.37
CA TYR A 227 -8.65 13.59 5.41
C TYR A 227 -9.84 12.64 5.30
N PHE A 228 -9.71 11.66 4.41
CA PHE A 228 -10.73 10.65 4.20
C PHE A 228 -10.51 9.49 5.19
N PRO A 229 -11.42 9.27 6.15
CA PRO A 229 -11.21 8.32 7.25
C PRO A 229 -11.50 6.88 6.82
N ALA A 230 -10.82 6.41 5.77
CA ALA A 230 -10.95 5.04 5.28
C ALA A 230 -9.59 4.44 4.94
N SER A 231 -9.49 3.12 5.05
CA SER A 231 -8.32 2.37 4.60
C SER A 231 -8.23 2.44 3.07
N ILE A 232 -7.26 3.20 2.55
CA ILE A 232 -7.06 3.37 1.10
C ILE A 232 -5.71 2.76 0.70
N PRO A 233 -5.68 1.73 -0.16
CA PRO A 233 -4.44 1.13 -0.65
C PRO A 233 -3.61 2.14 -1.45
N ILE A 234 -2.33 2.22 -1.12
CA ILE A 234 -1.35 3.04 -1.84
C ILE A 234 -0.73 2.19 -2.95
N LYS A 235 -0.74 2.72 -4.18
CA LYS A 235 -0.07 2.15 -5.34
C LYS A 235 1.39 2.57 -5.42
N SER A 236 1.64 3.87 -5.26
CA SER A 236 2.97 4.43 -5.45
C SER A 236 3.25 5.52 -4.43
N ARG A 237 4.49 5.60 -3.98
CA ARG A 237 5.02 6.69 -3.15
C ARG A 237 6.15 7.37 -3.93
N TYR A 238 6.11 8.69 -4.00
CA TYR A 238 7.12 9.52 -4.63
C TYR A 238 7.92 10.19 -3.52
N PHE A 239 9.20 9.90 -3.44
CA PHE A 239 10.01 10.30 -2.31
C PHE A 239 11.39 10.75 -2.77
N PHE A 240 12.08 11.49 -1.92
CA PHE A 240 13.49 11.77 -2.05
C PHE A 240 14.19 11.48 -0.72
N LYS A 241 15.49 11.21 -0.81
CA LYS A 241 16.33 10.88 0.33
C LYS A 241 17.47 11.89 0.38
N SER A 242 17.66 12.52 1.53
CA SER A 242 18.82 13.36 1.84
C SER A 242 19.81 12.58 2.72
N ILE A 243 20.87 13.26 3.17
CA ILE A 243 21.84 12.70 4.13
C ILE A 243 21.20 12.42 5.50
N ARG A 244 20.08 13.09 5.82
CA ARG A 244 19.43 13.01 7.13
C ARG A 244 18.00 12.48 7.08
N ASP A 245 17.33 12.52 5.93
CA ASP A 245 15.89 12.33 5.90
C ASP A 245 15.47 11.47 4.71
N TYR A 246 14.39 10.72 4.89
CA TYR A 246 13.57 10.21 3.79
C TYR A 246 12.24 10.95 3.81
N GLN A 247 11.90 11.66 2.73
CA GLN A 247 10.69 12.47 2.66
C GLN A 247 9.81 12.05 1.46
N GLU A 248 8.53 11.87 1.71
CA GLU A 248 7.52 11.59 0.69
C GLU A 248 6.90 12.90 0.20
N ALA A 249 6.97 13.14 -1.11
CA ALA A 249 6.45 14.35 -1.75
C ALA A 249 5.05 14.14 -2.35
N ALA A 250 4.72 12.91 -2.76
CA ALA A 250 3.42 12.59 -3.32
C ALA A 250 3.11 11.08 -3.22
N LEU A 251 1.87 10.72 -3.52
CA LEU A 251 1.44 9.33 -3.61
C LEU A 251 0.38 9.13 -4.69
N ASP A 252 0.29 7.89 -5.18
CA ASP A 252 -0.81 7.40 -6.00
C ASP A 252 -1.64 6.41 -5.16
N VAL A 253 -2.95 6.61 -5.07
CA VAL A 253 -3.87 5.69 -4.38
C VAL A 253 -4.82 4.98 -5.33
N TYR A 254 -5.23 3.79 -4.95
CA TYR A 254 -6.35 3.09 -5.57
C TYR A 254 -7.66 3.51 -4.89
N LEU A 255 -8.48 4.28 -5.61
CA LEU A 255 -9.82 4.62 -5.14
C LEU A 255 -10.84 3.82 -5.93
N THR A 256 -11.64 3.00 -5.24
CA THR A 256 -12.71 2.23 -5.89
C THR A 256 -14.02 3.00 -5.77
N LEU A 257 -14.52 3.52 -6.90
CA LEU A 257 -15.79 4.27 -6.97
C LEU A 257 -16.65 3.65 -8.06
N LEU A 258 -17.86 3.21 -7.69
CA LEU A 258 -18.89 2.75 -8.65
C LEU A 258 -18.39 1.68 -9.65
N GLY A 259 -17.48 0.81 -9.23
CA GLY A 259 -16.92 -0.26 -10.07
C GLY A 259 -15.78 0.17 -11.00
N GLU A 260 -15.41 1.45 -11.01
CA GLU A 260 -14.14 1.90 -11.58
C GLU A 260 -13.06 1.92 -10.50
N VAL A 261 -11.81 1.73 -10.91
CA VAL A 261 -10.66 1.92 -10.02
C VAL A 261 -9.72 2.99 -10.57
N PRO A 262 -10.12 4.27 -10.49
CA PRO A 262 -9.20 5.37 -10.76
C PRO A 262 -7.99 5.29 -9.85
N ILE A 263 -6.84 5.63 -10.42
CA ILE A 263 -5.65 5.96 -9.65
C ILE A 263 -5.67 7.47 -9.47
N LEU A 264 -5.67 7.92 -8.21
CA LEU A 264 -5.60 9.33 -7.89
C LEU A 264 -4.20 9.68 -7.41
N HIS A 265 -3.63 10.71 -8.03
CA HIS A 265 -2.38 11.31 -7.62
C HIS A 265 -2.64 12.42 -6.59
N GLN A 266 -1.94 12.38 -5.46
CA GLN A 266 -1.96 13.43 -4.45
C GLN A 266 -0.54 13.86 -4.12
N SER A 267 -0.21 15.10 -4.48
CA SER A 267 1.01 15.77 -4.03
C SER A 267 0.81 16.42 -2.67
N TYR A 268 1.85 16.40 -1.84
CA TYR A 268 1.88 17.17 -0.61
C TYR A 268 2.39 18.58 -0.87
N PHE A 269 1.80 19.57 -0.19
CA PHE A 269 2.31 20.94 -0.22
C PHE A 269 3.68 21.01 0.48
N ILE A 270 3.83 20.29 1.59
CA ILE A 270 5.09 20.08 2.30
C ILE A 270 5.33 18.56 2.33
N PRO A 271 6.47 18.07 1.82
CA PRO A 271 6.82 16.65 1.90
C PRO A 271 6.72 16.10 3.33
N GLN A 272 6.19 14.89 3.46
CA GLN A 272 6.07 14.20 4.75
C GLN A 272 7.38 13.50 5.08
N LYS A 273 7.95 13.77 6.26
CA LYS A 273 9.15 13.09 6.72
C LYS A 273 8.79 11.66 7.16
N MET A 274 9.22 10.65 6.41
CA MET A 274 8.96 9.25 6.77
C MET A 274 10.02 8.70 7.73
N TRP A 275 11.30 9.03 7.49
CA TRP A 275 12.42 8.60 8.33
C TRP A 275 13.38 9.76 8.62
N ASP A 276 13.88 9.81 9.84
CA ASP A 276 14.84 10.80 10.32
C ASP A 276 16.11 10.10 10.84
N PHE A 277 17.23 10.31 10.18
CA PHE A 277 18.52 9.67 10.41
C PHE A 277 19.53 10.60 11.11
N PRO A 278 20.49 10.07 11.89
CA PRO A 278 20.66 8.65 12.21
C PRO A 278 19.54 8.12 13.12
N LEU A 279 19.26 6.81 13.06
CA LEU A 279 18.40 6.15 14.04
C LEU A 279 19.22 5.86 15.29
N THR A 280 18.94 6.60 16.36
CA THR A 280 19.53 6.41 17.69
C THR A 280 18.41 6.24 18.70
N VAL A 281 18.58 5.37 19.70
CA VAL A 281 17.57 5.13 20.73
C VAL A 281 17.10 6.45 21.36
N GLY A 282 15.79 6.61 21.49
CA GLY A 282 15.14 7.82 22.01
C GLY A 282 14.89 8.92 20.98
N LYS A 283 15.40 8.80 19.74
CA LYS A 283 15.11 9.77 18.68
C LYS A 283 13.65 9.69 18.25
N GLU A 284 12.99 10.85 18.15
CA GLU A 284 11.59 10.99 17.76
C GLU A 284 11.41 11.96 16.59
N TRP A 285 10.42 11.71 15.73
CA TRP A 285 10.02 12.63 14.67
C TRP A 285 8.53 12.46 14.30
N ILE A 286 7.94 13.52 13.74
CA ILE A 286 6.55 13.52 13.28
C ILE A 286 6.51 13.05 11.82
N VAL A 287 5.74 12.00 11.54
CA VAL A 287 5.52 11.50 10.17
C VAL A 287 4.25 12.05 9.54
N PHE A 288 3.28 12.42 10.37
CA PHE A 288 2.00 12.94 9.92
C PHE A 288 1.46 13.96 10.91
N GLU A 289 0.89 15.03 10.36
CA GLU A 289 0.15 16.02 11.11
C GLU A 289 -1.17 16.36 10.40
N LYS A 290 -2.24 16.35 11.18
CA LYS A 290 -3.54 16.90 10.82
C LYS A 290 -3.85 18.04 11.78
N VAL A 291 -3.68 19.25 11.27
CA VAL A 291 -4.03 20.51 11.95
C VAL A 291 -5.55 20.70 11.92
N SER A 292 -6.27 19.86 12.65
CA SER A 292 -7.67 20.06 13.06
C SER A 292 -7.73 20.23 14.57
N VAL A 293 -8.92 20.48 15.12
CA VAL A 293 -9.17 20.37 16.57
C VAL A 293 -10.00 19.09 16.79
N PRO A 294 -9.49 18.12 17.57
CA PRO A 294 -8.12 18.01 18.07
C PRO A 294 -7.12 17.79 16.94
N THR A 295 -5.87 18.14 17.22
CA THR A 295 -4.75 17.91 16.30
C THR A 295 -4.34 16.46 16.40
N THR A 296 -4.34 15.78 15.26
CA THR A 296 -3.88 14.39 15.20
C THR A 296 -2.44 14.37 14.70
N LEU A 297 -1.56 13.73 15.47
CA LEU A 297 -0.16 13.51 15.14
C LEU A 297 0.11 12.02 14.99
N VAL A 298 1.03 11.67 14.09
CA VAL A 298 1.66 10.36 14.09
C VAL A 298 3.14 10.56 14.29
N ILE A 299 3.68 9.91 15.31
CA ILE A 299 5.05 10.10 15.80
C ILE A 299 5.76 8.77 15.68
N ARG A 300 6.99 8.79 15.16
CA ARG A 300 7.90 7.65 15.21
C ARG A 300 8.98 7.88 16.26
N ARG A 301 9.39 6.80 16.94
CA ARG A 301 10.45 6.79 17.94
C ARG A 301 11.33 5.56 17.79
N VAL A 302 12.64 5.72 17.85
CA VAL A 302 13.56 4.56 18.02
C VAL A 302 13.49 4.11 19.48
N VAL A 303 13.00 2.90 19.73
CA VAL A 303 12.81 2.37 21.10
C VAL A 303 13.91 1.39 21.51
N ALA A 304 14.58 0.76 20.55
CA ALA A 304 15.70 -0.14 20.81
C ALA A 304 16.62 -0.25 19.59
N GLU A 305 17.85 -0.68 19.83
CA GLU A 305 18.85 -1.07 18.82
C GLU A 305 19.36 -2.48 19.12
N ASP A 306 20.09 -3.07 18.18
CA ASP A 306 20.62 -4.44 18.26
C ASP A 306 19.55 -5.50 18.58
N VAL A 307 18.34 -5.28 18.07
CA VAL A 307 17.24 -6.23 18.21
C VAL A 307 17.39 -7.31 17.14
N ALA A 308 17.70 -8.53 17.58
CA ALA A 308 17.77 -9.70 16.71
C ALA A 308 16.36 -10.09 16.22
N VAL A 309 16.21 -10.26 14.91
CA VAL A 309 14.95 -10.68 14.28
C VAL A 309 15.23 -11.76 13.23
N ASP A 310 14.49 -12.85 13.32
CA ASP A 310 14.46 -13.91 12.31
C ASP A 310 13.23 -13.75 11.43
N VAL A 311 13.44 -13.63 10.12
CA VAL A 311 12.39 -13.62 9.08
C VAL A 311 12.76 -14.60 7.97
N PRO A 312 11.85 -14.93 7.04
CA PRO A 312 12.18 -15.89 5.98
C PRO A 312 13.37 -15.49 5.08
N ALA A 313 13.66 -14.19 4.96
CA ALA A 313 14.84 -13.69 4.23
C ALA A 313 16.17 -13.90 4.98
N GLY A 314 16.15 -14.24 6.27
CA GLY A 314 17.33 -14.43 7.11
C GLY A 314 17.21 -13.83 8.51
N SER A 315 18.33 -13.83 9.23
CA SER A 315 18.47 -13.24 10.57
C SER A 315 19.15 -11.87 10.47
N PHE A 316 18.59 -10.86 11.14
CA PHE A 316 19.07 -9.48 11.07
C PHE A 316 19.23 -8.88 12.46
N GLN A 317 20.22 -7.99 12.62
CA GLN A 317 20.28 -7.04 13.73
C GLN A 317 19.60 -5.75 13.32
N THR A 318 18.70 -5.25 14.15
CA THR A 318 17.75 -4.20 13.75
C THR A 318 17.59 -3.10 14.78
N PHE A 319 17.21 -1.93 14.29
CA PHE A 319 16.61 -0.88 15.09
C PHE A 319 15.10 -1.12 15.17
N LEU A 320 14.55 -1.07 16.38
CA LEU A 320 13.11 -1.12 16.58
C LEU A 320 12.57 0.31 16.64
N VAL A 321 11.72 0.65 15.68
CA VAL A 321 11.03 1.93 15.58
C VAL A 321 9.55 1.73 15.85
N GLU A 322 9.04 2.46 16.84
CA GLU A 322 7.63 2.48 17.22
C GLU A 322 6.93 3.68 16.57
N GLU A 323 5.71 3.49 16.07
CA GLU A 323 4.87 4.57 15.51
C GLU A 323 3.54 4.65 16.25
N VAL A 324 3.27 5.79 16.87
CA VAL A 324 2.08 6.04 17.69
C VAL A 324 1.21 7.13 17.08
N VAL A 325 -0.11 6.96 17.20
CA VAL A 325 -1.09 7.97 16.80
C VAL A 325 -1.60 8.69 18.04
N VAL A 326 -1.51 10.02 18.05
CA VAL A 326 -1.87 10.88 19.17
C VAL A 326 -2.92 11.89 18.74
N GLY A 327 -3.83 12.27 19.64
CA GLY A 327 -4.78 13.36 19.41
C GLY A 327 -5.91 13.03 18.44
N ILE A 328 -6.38 11.78 18.46
CA ILE A 328 -7.70 11.44 17.89
C ILE A 328 -8.75 11.63 19.00
N GLU A 329 -9.80 12.38 18.66
CA GLU A 329 -10.97 12.59 19.53
C GLU A 329 -11.56 11.22 19.96
N ASP A 330 -11.91 11.11 21.24
CA ASP A 330 -12.40 9.87 21.87
C ASP A 330 -11.44 8.68 21.91
N VAL A 331 -10.19 8.77 21.43
CA VAL A 331 -9.19 7.68 21.55
C VAL A 331 -8.36 7.82 22.83
N GLY A 332 -8.25 6.76 23.63
CA GLY A 332 -7.43 6.70 24.85
C GLY A 332 -5.93 6.69 24.53
N LEU A 333 -5.11 7.19 25.45
CA LEU A 333 -3.65 7.09 25.35
C LEU A 333 -3.18 5.74 25.92
N PRO A 334 -2.06 5.17 25.45
CA PRO A 334 -1.42 4.08 26.18
C PRO A 334 -0.97 4.62 27.54
N ASN A 335 -1.43 3.98 28.63
CA ASN A 335 -0.85 4.26 29.94
C ASN A 335 0.61 3.81 29.92
N GLU A 336 1.52 4.69 30.35
CA GLU A 336 2.91 4.34 30.59
C GLU A 336 2.95 3.10 31.49
N ALA A 337 3.78 2.12 31.12
CA ALA A 337 3.98 0.95 31.97
C ALA A 337 4.55 1.41 33.31
N GLU A 338 3.76 1.32 34.38
CA GLU A 338 4.33 1.37 35.73
C GLU A 338 5.34 0.22 35.84
N ASN A 339 6.59 0.58 36.07
CA ASN A 339 7.68 -0.34 36.41
C ASN A 339 7.28 -1.13 37.66
N ASN A 340 6.61 -2.26 37.48
CA ASN A 340 6.49 -3.24 38.54
C ASN A 340 7.76 -4.08 38.50
N GLU A 341 8.64 -3.83 39.48
CA GLU A 341 9.61 -4.79 39.91
C GLU A 341 8.92 -6.15 40.13
N GLU A 342 9.56 -7.22 39.67
CA GLU A 342 9.14 -8.63 39.71
C GLU A 342 8.28 -9.15 38.53
N GLY A 343 8.98 -9.59 37.47
CA GLY A 343 8.80 -10.95 36.91
C GLY A 343 7.47 -11.32 36.25
N GLY A 344 6.58 -10.37 35.97
CA GLY A 344 5.30 -10.59 35.30
C GLY A 344 5.28 -10.06 33.87
N LYS A 345 4.67 -10.81 32.94
CA LYS A 345 4.43 -10.38 31.54
C LYS A 345 3.86 -8.95 31.49
N ASN A 346 4.50 -8.08 30.72
CA ASN A 346 4.04 -6.72 30.43
C ASN A 346 2.71 -6.77 29.65
N GLU A 347 1.58 -6.83 30.36
CA GLU A 347 0.26 -6.58 29.78
C GLU A 347 -0.09 -5.09 29.93
N VAL A 348 -0.24 -4.42 28.78
CA VAL A 348 -0.72 -3.03 28.70
C VAL A 348 -2.15 -2.97 29.24
N LYS A 349 -2.36 -2.31 30.38
CA LYS A 349 -3.71 -2.05 30.93
C LYS A 349 -4.29 -0.78 30.29
N THR A 350 -5.35 -0.95 29.50
CA THR A 350 -6.11 0.15 28.87
C THR A 350 -7.11 0.77 29.83
N ASP A 351 -7.28 2.10 29.77
CA ASP A 351 -8.46 2.79 30.32
C ASP A 351 -9.74 2.22 29.68
N SER A 352 -10.60 1.62 30.50
CA SER A 352 -11.66 0.70 30.08
C SER A 352 -12.90 1.37 29.45
N GLY A 353 -12.72 2.34 28.55
CA GLY A 353 -13.85 3.06 27.96
C GLY A 353 -13.62 3.83 26.65
N LYS A 354 -12.42 3.82 26.07
CA LYS A 354 -12.12 4.59 24.84
C LYS A 354 -11.46 3.72 23.76
N PRO A 355 -11.76 3.94 22.46
CA PRO A 355 -10.99 3.33 21.36
C PRO A 355 -9.48 3.64 21.52
N TYR A 356 -8.61 2.76 21.06
CA TYR A 356 -7.16 2.93 21.13
C TYR A 356 -6.55 2.40 19.83
N ILE A 357 -5.57 3.12 19.26
CA ILE A 357 -4.75 2.60 18.17
C ILE A 357 -3.42 2.18 18.79
N PRO A 358 -3.13 0.86 18.91
CA PRO A 358 -1.83 0.40 19.38
C PRO A 358 -0.67 0.99 18.56
N PRO A 359 0.54 1.03 19.11
CA PRO A 359 1.71 1.34 18.31
C PRO A 359 1.85 0.35 17.16
N ALA A 360 2.31 0.85 16.02
CA ALA A 360 2.95 0.02 15.00
C ALA A 360 4.45 -0.10 15.31
N HIS A 361 5.07 -1.18 14.87
CA HIS A 361 6.49 -1.46 15.08
C HIS A 361 7.15 -1.78 13.74
N TYR A 362 8.33 -1.21 13.52
CA TYR A 362 9.15 -1.42 12.33
C TYR A 362 10.54 -1.86 12.79
N TRP A 363 11.00 -3.01 12.30
CA TRP A 363 12.36 -3.48 12.53
C TRP A 363 13.19 -3.13 11.29
N VAL A 364 14.17 -2.25 11.49
CA VAL A 364 14.97 -1.67 10.41
C VAL A 364 16.40 -2.21 10.48
N ALA A 365 16.82 -2.94 9.46
CA ALA A 365 18.18 -3.46 9.33
C ALA A 365 19.06 -2.56 8.45
N LYS A 366 20.32 -2.44 8.85
CA LYS A 366 21.37 -1.73 8.10
C LYS A 366 21.56 -2.36 6.72
N ASN A 367 21.66 -1.52 5.69
CA ASN A 367 21.79 -1.86 4.27
C ASN A 367 20.64 -2.67 3.67
N ILE A 368 19.55 -2.90 4.41
CA ILE A 368 18.38 -3.66 3.97
C ILE A 368 17.10 -2.83 4.05
N GLY A 369 16.93 -2.02 5.08
CA GLY A 369 15.69 -1.28 5.34
C GLY A 369 14.76 -2.05 6.29
N VAL A 370 13.44 -1.90 6.13
CA VAL A 370 12.46 -2.57 7.01
C VAL A 370 12.44 -4.09 6.71
N VAL A 371 12.75 -4.93 7.69
CA VAL A 371 12.76 -6.40 7.53
C VAL A 371 11.52 -7.06 8.12
N LYS A 372 10.89 -6.42 9.09
CA LYS A 372 9.62 -6.81 9.67
C LYS A 372 8.87 -5.56 10.05
N TYR A 373 7.56 -5.60 9.97
CA TYR A 373 6.74 -4.59 10.61
C TYR A 373 5.36 -5.14 11.00
N ASP A 374 4.87 -4.62 12.11
CA ASP A 374 3.60 -4.94 12.73
C ASP A 374 2.79 -3.65 12.81
N TYR A 375 1.55 -3.65 12.32
CA TYR A 375 0.69 -2.50 12.47
C TYR A 375 -0.75 -2.89 12.81
N PRO A 376 -1.40 -2.19 13.73
CA PRO A 376 -2.80 -2.43 14.01
C PRO A 376 -3.70 -1.74 12.99
N LYS A 377 -4.85 -2.35 12.74
CA LYS A 377 -6.00 -1.68 12.12
C LYS A 377 -6.92 -1.14 13.21
N TYR A 378 -7.41 0.10 13.05
CA TYR A 378 -8.36 0.75 13.96
C TYR A 378 -9.51 -0.17 14.37
N ILE A 379 -9.87 -0.09 15.65
CA ILE A 379 -10.76 -1.04 16.33
C ILE A 379 -11.94 -0.26 16.95
N PRO A 380 -13.20 -0.65 16.66
CA PRO A 380 -14.35 -0.19 17.44
C PRO A 380 -14.27 -0.65 18.89
N VAL A 381 -14.81 0.15 19.83
CA VAL A 381 -14.81 -0.14 21.27
C VAL A 381 -15.25 -1.59 21.57
N GLY A 382 -14.45 -2.33 22.34
CA GLY A 382 -14.77 -3.68 22.82
C GLY A 382 -14.25 -4.84 21.96
N SER A 383 -13.47 -4.58 20.90
CA SER A 383 -12.82 -5.63 20.09
C SER A 383 -11.32 -5.73 20.38
N LYS A 384 -10.73 -6.92 20.20
CA LYS A 384 -9.27 -7.10 20.31
C LYS A 384 -8.57 -6.53 19.08
N PRO A 385 -7.39 -5.90 19.22
CA PRO A 385 -6.57 -5.51 18.08
C PRO A 385 -6.26 -6.70 17.19
N LYS A 386 -6.53 -6.56 15.88
CA LYS A 386 -5.89 -7.41 14.90
C LYS A 386 -4.62 -6.70 14.43
N ILE A 387 -3.48 -7.25 14.81
CA ILE A 387 -2.17 -6.80 14.36
C ILE A 387 -1.93 -7.43 12.99
N HIS A 388 -1.56 -6.62 12.02
CA HIS A 388 -1.12 -7.07 10.72
C HIS A 388 0.40 -7.13 10.72
N THR A 389 0.94 -8.34 10.62
CA THR A 389 2.38 -8.60 10.53
C THR A 389 2.78 -8.85 9.08
N PHE A 390 3.92 -8.29 8.69
CA PHE A 390 4.59 -8.62 7.44
C PHE A 390 6.09 -8.78 7.66
N GLU A 391 6.63 -9.87 7.13
CA GLU A 391 8.03 -10.27 7.25
C GLU A 391 8.68 -10.32 5.88
N LEU A 392 9.91 -9.84 5.80
CA LEU A 392 10.69 -9.87 4.57
C LEU A 392 11.00 -11.32 4.19
N THR A 393 10.64 -11.68 2.97
CA THR A 393 10.89 -13.01 2.40
C THR A 393 12.01 -13.02 1.39
N ASP A 394 12.19 -11.92 0.67
CA ASP A 394 13.18 -11.79 -0.39
C ASP A 394 13.46 -10.31 -0.65
N TYR A 395 14.68 -10.01 -1.05
CA TYR A 395 15.08 -8.66 -1.45
C TYR A 395 16.20 -8.71 -2.50
N ASN A 396 16.22 -7.71 -3.36
CA ASN A 396 17.29 -7.52 -4.33
C ASN A 396 17.64 -6.04 -4.33
N LEU A 397 18.90 -5.72 -4.02
CA LEU A 397 19.40 -4.35 -3.90
C LEU A 397 20.57 -4.18 -4.87
N PRO A 398 20.31 -3.88 -6.15
CA PRO A 398 21.38 -3.74 -7.13
C PRO A 398 22.39 -2.68 -6.68
N GLY A 399 23.67 -3.05 -6.65
CA GLY A 399 24.76 -2.15 -6.26
C GLY A 399 25.00 -2.03 -4.75
N TYR A 400 24.39 -2.90 -3.94
CA TYR A 400 24.69 -3.09 -2.51
C TYR A 400 25.19 -4.50 -2.23
#